data_AF-A0A506XA76-F1
#
_entry.id   AF-A0A506XA76-F1
#
_cell.length_a   1.000
_cell.length_b   1.000
_cell.length_c   1.000
_cell.angle_alpha   90.00
_cell.angle_beta   90.00
_cell.angle_gamma   90.00
#
_symmetry.space_group_name_H-M   'P 1'
#
loop_
_entity.id
_entity.type
_entity.pdbx_description
1 polymer ?
#
loop_
_entity_poly.entity_id
_entity_poly.type
_entity_poly.pdbx_seq_one_letter_code
_entity_poly.pdbx_strand_id
1 'polypeptide(L)' 'MTSRTLRHYDDVGLVRPSGVGAGGIRIYDAAALVRLQRVLLLRELGLGLPAIAEVLDGQTDDVHALLAHREWLR' A
#
# COMPACT_ATOMS: atom_id res chain seq x y z
N MET A 1 -9.57 4.59 -9.17
CA MET A 1 -8.52 3.56 -8.99
C MET A 1 -8.72 2.47 -10.04
N THR A 2 -7.67 1.89 -10.61
CA THR A 2 -7.79 0.94 -11.75
C THR A 2 -7.27 -0.45 -11.41
N SER A 3 -7.71 -1.46 -12.16
CA SER A 3 -7.17 -2.83 -12.08
C SER A 3 -5.64 -2.87 -12.30
N ARG A 4 -5.11 -1.98 -13.14
CA ARG A 4 -3.66 -1.83 -13.36
C ARG A 4 -2.93 -1.33 -12.11
N THR A 5 -3.53 -0.40 -11.35
CA THR A 5 -2.97 0.11 -10.09
C THR A 5 -2.93 -0.99 -9.03
N LEU A 6 -3.99 -1.80 -8.92
CA LEU A 6 -4.01 -2.94 -7.99
C LEU A 6 -2.96 -3.99 -8.35
N ARG A 7 -2.78 -4.31 -9.64
CA ARG A 7 -1.68 -5.18 -10.08
C ARG A 7 -0.31 -4.59 -9.74
N HIS A 8 -0.12 -3.29 -9.98
CA HIS A 8 1.14 -2.65 -9.60
C HIS A 8 1.42 -2.77 -8.10
N TYR A 9 0.42 -2.57 -7.24
CA TYR A 9 0.57 -2.73 -5.80
C TYR A 9 0.78 -4.18 -5.37
N ASP A 10 0.21 -5.15 -6.08
CA ASP A 10 0.51 -6.58 -5.92
C ASP A 10 1.99 -6.86 -6.29
N ASP A 11 2.44 -6.36 -7.45
CA ASP A 11 3.80 -6.54 -7.97
C ASP A 11 4.88 -5.96 -7.02
N VAL A 12 4.58 -4.82 -6.37
CA VAL A 12 5.48 -4.23 -5.35
C VAL A 12 5.19 -4.72 -3.93
N GLY A 13 4.32 -5.71 -3.76
CA GLY A 13 4.03 -6.36 -2.47
C GLY A 13 3.17 -5.57 -1.49
N LEU A 14 2.66 -4.40 -1.90
CA LEU A 14 1.85 -3.52 -1.06
C LEU A 14 0.43 -4.02 -0.84
N VAL A 15 -0.23 -4.58 -1.85
CA VAL A 15 -1.61 -5.10 -1.72
C VAL A 15 -1.74 -6.39 -2.51
N ARG A 16 -1.57 -7.51 -1.81
CA ARG A 16 -1.70 -8.84 -2.43
C ARG A 16 -3.16 -9.25 -2.51
N PRO A 17 -3.57 -9.98 -3.57
CA PRO A 17 -4.88 -10.58 -3.62
C PRO A 17 -5.02 -11.63 -2.51
N SER A 18 -6.19 -11.67 -1.87
CA SER A 18 -6.56 -12.70 -0.90
C SER A 18 -6.75 -14.07 -1.55
N GLY A 19 -6.97 -14.08 -2.87
CA GLY A 19 -7.03 -15.31 -3.66
C GLY A 19 -7.16 -15.04 -5.16
N VAL A 20 -7.08 -16.10 -5.94
CA VAL A 20 -7.29 -16.07 -7.38
C VAL A 20 -8.43 -17.03 -7.71
N GLY A 21 -9.53 -16.47 -8.22
CA GLY A 21 -10.70 -17.22 -8.66
C GLY A 21 -10.53 -17.84 -10.04
N ALA A 22 -11.59 -18.53 -10.50
CA ALA A 22 -11.64 -19.11 -11.83
C ALA A 22 -11.36 -18.06 -12.92
N GLY A 23 -10.59 -18.43 -13.94
CA GLY A 23 -10.22 -17.53 -15.03
C GLY A 23 -9.17 -16.47 -14.66
N GLY A 24 -8.49 -16.59 -13.51
CA GLY A 24 -7.40 -15.68 -13.12
C GLY A 24 -7.87 -14.37 -12.49
N ILE A 25 -9.14 -14.30 -12.06
CA ILE A 25 -9.70 -13.12 -11.41
C ILE A 25 -9.09 -12.98 -10.00
N ARG A 26 -8.40 -11.88 -9.74
CA ARG A 26 -7.86 -11.55 -8.40
C ARG A 26 -9.00 -11.13 -7.47
N ILE A 27 -9.06 -11.73 -6.29
CA ILE A 27 -10.05 -11.47 -5.24
C ILE A 27 -9.35 -10.76 -4.08
N TYR A 28 -9.99 -9.73 -3.54
CA TYR A 28 -9.50 -8.95 -2.39
C TYR A 28 -10.59 -8.95 -1.32
N ASP A 29 -10.28 -9.46 -0.14
CA ASP A 29 -11.20 -9.47 1.00
C ASP A 29 -11.17 -8.13 1.77
N ALA A 30 -11.88 -8.08 2.89
CA ALA A 30 -11.94 -6.90 3.74
C ALA A 30 -10.56 -6.48 4.29
N ALA A 31 -9.68 -7.42 4.62
CA ALA A 31 -8.35 -7.11 5.13
C ALA A 31 -7.47 -6.47 4.04
N ALA A 32 -7.54 -7.02 2.83
CA ALA A 32 -6.87 -6.42 1.68
C ALA A 32 -7.43 -5.02 1.35
N LEU A 33 -8.74 -4.81 1.53
CA LEU A 33 -9.36 -3.50 1.35
C LEU A 33 -8.89 -2.48 2.40
N VAL A 34 -8.79 -2.88 3.67
CA VAL A 34 -8.25 -2.04 4.76
C VAL A 34 -6.78 -1.68 4.48
N ARG A 35 -5.97 -2.66 4.07
CA ARG A 35 -4.57 -2.42 3.69
C ARG A 35 -4.47 -1.42 2.53
N LEU A 36 -5.33 -1.57 1.52
CA LEU A 36 -5.39 -0.66 0.39
C LEU A 36 -5.79 0.76 0.79
N GLN A 37 -6.79 0.92 1.66
CA GLN A 37 -7.17 2.24 2.20
C GLN A 37 -5.98 2.92 2.88
N ARG A 38 -5.20 2.19 3.67
CA ARG A 38 -4.00 2.71 4.33
C ARG A 38 -2.92 3.12 3.33
N VAL A 39 -2.68 2.32 2.28
CA VAL A 39 -1.76 2.70 1.18
C VAL A 39 -2.20 4.03 0.55
N LEU A 40 -3.49 4.17 0.22
CA LEU A 40 -3.99 5.37 -0.44
C LEU A 40 -3.86 6.61 0.44
N LEU A 41 -4.18 6.50 1.73
CA LEU A 41 -4.02 7.59 2.70
C LEU A 41 -2.56 8.06 2.80
N LEU A 42 -1.62 7.13 2.98
CA LEU A 42 -0.21 7.49 3.10
C LEU A 42 0.35 8.08 1.80
N ARG A 43 -0.12 7.62 0.63
CA ARG A 43 0.19 8.23 -0.67
C ARG A 43 -0.31 9.65 -0.78
N GLU A 44 -1.53 9.92 -0.33
CA GLU A 44 -2.12 11.25 -0.33
C GLU A 44 -1.34 12.22 0.57
N LEU A 45 -0.76 11.72 1.66
CA LEU A 45 0.14 12.47 2.54
C LEU A 45 1.57 12.64 1.98
N GLY A 46 1.85 12.16 0.77
CA GLY A 46 3.10 12.40 0.05
C GLY A 46 4.12 11.26 0.10
N LEU A 47 3.88 10.18 0.86
CA LEU A 47 4.87 9.11 0.99
C LEU A 47 5.10 8.37 -0.35
N GLY A 48 6.36 8.02 -0.59
CA GLY A 48 6.74 7.07 -1.63
C GLY A 48 6.29 5.65 -1.30
N LEU A 49 6.06 4.82 -2.34
CA LEU A 49 5.71 3.40 -2.15
C LEU A 49 6.71 2.62 -1.27
N PRO A 50 8.05 2.85 -1.32
CA PRO A 50 8.99 2.18 -0.43
C PRO A 50 8.74 2.48 1.05
N ALA A 51 8.56 3.75 1.42
CA ALA A 51 8.27 4.14 2.81
C ALA A 51 6.92 3.58 3.29
N ILE A 52 5.93 3.51 2.39
CA ILE A 52 4.64 2.88 2.72
C ILE A 52 4.80 1.38 2.99
N ALA A 53 5.67 0.68 2.25
CA ALA A 53 5.94 -0.73 2.52
C ALA A 53 6.52 -0.93 3.92
N GLU A 54 7.49 -0.11 4.33
CA GLU A 54 8.08 -0.16 5.68
C GLU A 54 7.04 0.03 6.79
N VAL A 55 6.13 1.00 6.62
CA VAL A 55 5.01 1.23 7.55
C VAL A 55 4.08 0.01 7.64
N LEU A 56 3.74 -0.55 6.47
CA LEU A 56 2.81 -1.68 6.39
C LEU A 56 3.40 -3.01 6.83
N ASP A 57 4.73 -3.12 6.84
CA ASP A 57 5.49 -4.28 7.33
C ASP A 57 5.91 -4.10 8.80
N GLY A 58 5.44 -3.03 9.45
CA GLY A 58 5.66 -2.75 10.87
C GLY A 58 7.10 -2.35 11.21
N GLN A 59 7.90 -1.98 10.22
CA GLN A 59 9.29 -1.53 10.42
C GLN A 59 9.35 -0.11 10.98
N THR A 60 8.27 0.67 10.78
CA THR A 60 8.07 1.99 11.35
C THR A 60 6.58 2.27 11.50
N ASP A 61 6.21 3.29 12.29
CA ASP A 61 4.82 3.74 12.37
C ASP A 61 4.54 4.94 11.44
N ASP A 62 3.25 5.22 11.23
CA ASP A 62 2.77 6.26 10.32
C ASP A 62 3.37 7.64 10.65
N VAL A 63 3.47 7.97 11.95
CA VAL A 63 3.94 9.28 12.41
C VAL A 63 5.41 9.44 12.11
N HIS A 64 6.24 8.45 12.47
CA HIS A 64 7.67 8.48 12.20
C HIS A 64 7.97 8.55 10.70
N ALA A 65 7.26 7.76 9.88
CA ALA A 65 7.43 7.79 8.43
C ALA A 65 7.07 9.16 7.82
N LEU A 66 5.99 9.78 8.28
CA LEU A 66 5.56 11.11 7.83
C LEU A 66 6.54 12.22 8.24
N LEU A 67 7.06 12.15 9.48
CA LEU A 67 8.06 13.11 9.96
C LEU A 67 9.37 13.00 9.17
N ALA A 68 9.87 11.77 8.97
CA ALA A 68 11.03 11.54 8.13
C ALA A 68 10.81 12.09 6.72
N HIS A 69 9.66 11.79 6.09
CA HIS A 69 9.33 12.32 4.77
C HIS A 69 9.36 13.86 4.71
N ARG A 70 8.83 14.54 5.74
CA ARG A 70 8.87 16.00 5.83
C ARG A 70 10.28 16.56 5.94
N GLU A 71 11.17 15.88 6.67
CA GLU A 71 12.57 16.30 6.79
C GLU A 71 13.32 16.17 5.47
N TRP A 72 13.06 15.12 4.69
CA TRP A 72 13.64 14.92 3.35
C TRP A 72 13.23 15.98 2.32
N LEU A 73 12.10 16.68 2.53
CA LEU A 73 11.60 17.72 1.63
C LEU A 73 12.07 19.14 1.98
N ARG A 74 12.84 19.32 3.05
CA ARG A 74 13.43 20.59 3.46
C ARG A 74 14.82 20.79 2.87
#